data_AF-A0A7X4IY06-F1
#
_entry.id   AF-A0A7X4IY06-F1
#
_cell.length_a   1.000
_cell.length_b   1.000
_cell.length_c   1.000
_cell.angle_alpha   90.00
_cell.angle_beta   90.00
_cell.angle_gamma   90.00
#
_symmetry.space_group_name_H-M   'P 1'
#
loop_
_entity.id
_entity.type
_entity.pdbx_description
1 polymer ?
#
loop_
_entity_poly.entity_id
_entity_poly.type
_entity_poly.pdbx_seq_one_letter_code
_entity_poly.pdbx_strand_id
1 'polypeptide(L)'
;VWAPGVGKWLEVSSCSNFTDFQARRARIRYRPQRGAATEFVHTLNGSGLALPRLMVALLETFQREDGSILLPERLGPVVGFTEIAAPG
;
A
#
# COMPACT_ATOMS: atom_id res chain seq x y z
N VAL A 1 5.59 8.30 1.94
CA VAL A 1 5.38 9.30 0.88
C VAL A 1 5.51 10.70 1.47
N TRP A 2 5.81 11.68 0.64
CA TRP A 2 5.79 13.08 1.05
C TRP A 2 4.34 13.54 1.24
N ALA A 3 4.06 14.29 2.30
CA ALA A 3 2.76 14.88 2.60
C ALA A 3 2.92 16.41 2.66
N PRO A 4 2.66 17.14 1.56
CA PRO A 4 2.86 18.58 1.47
C PRO A 4 2.15 19.39 2.56
N GLY A 5 0.92 19.03 2.93
CA GLY A 5 0.10 19.77 3.89
C GLY A 5 0.68 19.81 5.30
N VAL A 6 1.52 18.82 5.65
CA VAL A 6 2.22 18.76 6.95
C VAL A 6 3.75 18.86 6.82
N GLY A 7 4.28 18.98 5.60
CA GLY A 7 5.71 19.15 5.31
C GLY A 7 6.60 17.99 5.80
N LYS A 8 6.11 16.75 5.75
CA LYS A 8 6.82 15.58 6.31
C LYS A 8 6.67 14.32 5.46
N TRP A 9 7.59 13.37 5.67
CA TRP A 9 7.48 12.00 5.15
C TRP A 9 6.60 11.16 6.08
N LEU A 10 5.51 10.61 5.54
CA LEU A 10 4.61 9.70 6.26
C LEU A 10 4.75 8.27 5.75
N GLU A 11 4.72 7.31 6.67
CA GLU A 11 4.68 5.88 6.33
C GLU A 11 3.39 5.55 5.58
N VAL A 12 3.46 4.79 4.48
CA VAL A 12 2.28 4.31 3.74
C VAL A 12 2.36 2.84 3.38
N SER A 13 3.49 2.20 3.63
CA SER A 13 3.66 0.78 3.45
C SER A 13 4.74 0.30 4.40
N SER A 14 4.53 -0.90 4.91
CA SER A 14 5.51 -1.69 5.62
C SER A 14 5.54 -3.08 4.99
N CYS A 15 6.75 -3.64 4.90
CA CYS A 15 6.99 -5.00 4.44
C CYS A 15 7.82 -5.71 5.51
N SER A 16 7.43 -6.93 5.86
CA SER A 16 8.04 -7.68 6.94
C SER A 16 8.18 -9.15 6.58
N ASN A 17 9.31 -9.75 6.94
CA ASN A 17 9.54 -11.19 6.92
C ASN A 17 9.54 -11.71 8.35
N PHE A 18 8.58 -12.58 8.68
CA PHE A 18 8.42 -13.14 10.02
C PHE A 18 9.15 -14.47 10.17
N THR A 19 9.77 -14.98 9.10
CA THR A 19 10.27 -16.35 9.03
C THR A 19 9.17 -17.31 9.53
N ASP A 20 9.47 -18.20 10.46
CA ASP A 20 8.52 -19.15 11.01
C ASP A 20 7.73 -18.64 12.24
N PHE A 21 7.90 -17.39 12.68
CA PHE A 21 7.32 -16.90 13.94
C PHE A 21 5.79 -17.05 14.00
N GLN A 22 5.10 -16.63 12.94
CA GLN A 22 3.65 -16.74 12.82
C GLN A 22 3.24 -18.19 12.53
N ALA A 23 3.99 -18.88 11.66
CA ALA A 23 3.74 -20.27 11.29
C ALA A 23 3.81 -21.23 12.50
N ARG A 24 4.74 -21.02 13.43
CA ARG A 24 4.84 -21.77 14.70
C ARG A 24 3.60 -21.58 15.58
N ARG A 25 3.06 -20.37 15.65
CA ARG A 25 1.90 -20.02 16.49
C ARG A 25 0.58 -20.53 15.88
N ALA A 26 0.44 -20.46 14.57
CA ALA A 26 -0.73 -20.93 13.83
C ALA A 26 -0.62 -22.39 13.37
N ARG A 27 0.49 -23.08 13.67
CA ARG A 27 0.82 -24.45 13.21
C ARG A 27 0.75 -24.63 11.68
N ILE A 28 1.15 -23.61 10.92
CA ILE A 28 1.16 -23.65 9.46
C ILE A 28 2.44 -24.36 8.99
N ARG A 29 2.27 -25.51 8.34
CA ARG A 29 3.38 -26.37 7.92
C ARG A 29 3.19 -26.81 6.49
N TYR A 30 4.30 -27.13 5.83
CA TYR A 30 4.32 -27.78 4.53
C TYR A 30 5.14 -29.07 4.59
N ARG A 31 5.02 -29.89 3.55
CA ARG A 31 5.83 -31.10 3.39
C ARG A 31 6.72 -30.90 2.17
N PRO A 32 8.06 -30.90 2.31
CA PRO A 32 8.96 -30.59 1.20
C PRO A 32 9.00 -31.70 0.14
N GLN A 33 8.85 -32.96 0.54
CA GLN A 33 8.81 -34.11 -0.35
C GLN A 33 7.86 -35.19 0.18
N ARG A 34 7.31 -36.04 -0.69
CA ARG A 34 6.42 -37.13 -0.28
C ARG A 34 7.14 -38.06 0.71
N GLY A 35 6.52 -38.30 1.86
CA GLY A 35 7.10 -39.11 2.95
C GLY A 35 8.04 -38.36 3.90
N ALA A 36 8.45 -37.13 3.59
CA ALA A 36 9.26 -36.32 4.50
C ALA A 36 8.45 -35.81 5.70
N ALA A 37 9.17 -35.50 6.79
CA ALA A 37 8.63 -34.76 7.93
C ALA A 37 8.13 -33.38 7.48
N THR A 38 7.13 -32.85 8.19
CA THR A 38 6.61 -31.51 7.91
C THR A 38 7.48 -30.43 8.52
N GLU A 39 7.67 -29.33 7.81
CA GLU A 39 8.45 -28.16 8.23
C GLU A 39 7.55 -26.93 8.34
N PHE A 40 7.92 -25.94 9.16
CA PHE A 40 7.19 -24.67 9.24
C PHE A 40 7.47 -23.82 8.00
N VAL A 41 6.44 -23.20 7.46
CA VAL A 41 6.61 -22.23 6.37
C VAL A 41 7.19 -20.93 6.89
N HIS A 42 7.83 -20.15 6.01
CA HIS A 42 8.07 -18.74 6.26
C HIS A 42 6.87 -17.90 5.84
N THR A 43 6.60 -16.86 6.62
CA THR A 43 5.50 -15.92 6.39
C THR A 43 6.06 -14.53 6.18
N LEU A 44 5.47 -13.81 5.23
CA LEU A 44 5.82 -12.44 4.89
C LEU A 44 4.55 -11.66 4.61
N ASN A 45 4.59 -10.36 4.87
CA ASN A 45 3.52 -9.45 4.47
C ASN A 45 4.11 -8.15 3.92
N GLY A 46 3.26 -7.45 3.18
CA GLY A 46 3.55 -6.13 2.65
C GLY A 46 2.23 -5.39 2.46
N SER A 47 2.19 -4.13 2.88
CA SER A 47 1.04 -3.28 2.60
C SER A 47 1.05 -2.92 1.10
N GLY A 48 0.00 -3.31 0.36
CA GLY A 48 -0.12 -2.97 -1.05
C GLY A 48 -0.43 -1.48 -1.26
N LEU A 49 -1.54 -1.02 -0.70
CA LEU A 49 -2.01 0.35 -0.84
C LEU A 49 -2.66 0.85 0.47
N ALA A 50 -1.97 1.71 1.23
CA ALA A 50 -2.58 2.37 2.39
C ALA A 50 -3.46 3.55 1.93
N LEU A 51 -4.69 3.21 1.51
CA LEU A 51 -5.62 4.13 0.84
C LEU A 51 -5.75 5.51 1.53
N PRO A 52 -6.02 5.63 2.86
CA PRO A 52 -6.26 6.95 3.46
C PRO A 52 -5.06 7.90 3.33
N ARG A 53 -3.84 7.39 3.55
CA ARG A 53 -2.63 8.21 3.50
C ARG A 53 -2.21 8.55 2.08
N LEU A 54 -2.44 7.63 1.14
CA LEU A 54 -2.20 7.90 -0.27
C LEU A 54 -3.19 8.91 -0.84
N MET A 55 -4.46 8.86 -0.43
CA MET A 55 -5.46 9.86 -0.84
C MET A 55 -5.02 11.27 -0.43
N VAL A 56 -4.64 11.48 0.82
CA VAL A 56 -4.15 12.79 1.29
C VAL A 56 -2.93 13.24 0.48
N ALA A 57 -1.92 12.38 0.34
CA ALA A 57 -0.71 12.73 -0.41
C ALA A 57 -1.00 13.03 -1.90
N LEU A 58 -1.93 12.31 -2.53
CA LEU A 58 -2.35 12.57 -3.91
C LEU A 58 -3.04 13.92 -4.03
N LEU A 59 -4.03 14.21 -3.19
CA LEU A 59 -4.76 15.47 -3.24
C LEU A 59 -3.82 16.65 -3.00
N GLU A 60 -2.95 16.56 -2.01
CA GLU A 60 -2.01 17.65 -1.65
C GLU A 60 -0.91 17.86 -2.70
N THR A 61 -0.45 16.79 -3.36
CA THR A 61 0.66 16.86 -4.35
C THR A 61 0.18 17.38 -5.70
N PHE A 62 -1.06 17.09 -6.08
CA PHE A 62 -1.59 17.40 -7.41
C PHE A 62 -2.65 18.52 -7.41
N GLN A 63 -2.84 19.21 -6.29
CA GLN A 63 -3.66 20.43 -6.25
C GLN A 63 -3.07 21.51 -7.16
N ARG A 64 -3.94 22.28 -7.80
CA ARG A 64 -3.61 23.47 -8.59
C ARG A 64 -4.07 24.73 -7.88
N GLU A 65 -3.59 25.88 -8.36
CA GLU A 65 -3.90 27.20 -7.77
C GLU A 65 -5.40 27.53 -7.81
N ASP A 66 -6.12 27.04 -8.82
CA ASP A 66 -7.58 27.20 -8.95
C ASP A 66 -8.40 26.27 -8.03
N GLY A 67 -7.74 25.41 -7.25
CA GLY A 67 -8.38 24.44 -6.36
C GLY A 67 -8.80 23.13 -7.03
N SER A 68 -8.57 22.97 -8.33
CA SER A 68 -8.73 21.67 -9.01
C SER A 68 -7.58 20.72 -8.67
N ILE A 69 -7.78 19.42 -8.89
CA ILE A 69 -6.77 18.39 -8.61
C ILE A 69 -6.57 17.52 -9.85
N LEU A 70 -5.36 17.57 -10.42
CA LEU A 70 -4.99 16.74 -11.55
C LEU A 70 -4.66 15.32 -11.10
N LEU A 71 -5.29 14.29 -11.67
CA LEU A 71 -4.91 12.93 -11.34
C LEU A 71 -3.62 12.50 -12.05
N PRO A 72 -2.78 11.66 -11.41
CA PRO A 72 -1.72 10.95 -12.11
C PRO A 72 -2.25 10.22 -13.35
N GLU A 73 -1.50 10.28 -14.45
CA GLU A 73 -1.88 9.71 -15.76
C GLU A 73 -2.37 8.25 -15.66
N ARG A 74 -1.72 7.44 -14.82
CA ARG A 74 -2.05 6.02 -14.64
C ARG A 74 -3.38 5.76 -13.92
N LEU A 75 -3.93 6.74 -13.19
CA LEU A 75 -5.21 6.58 -12.50
C LEU A 75 -6.42 6.85 -13.41
N GLY A 76 -6.26 7.68 -14.43
CA GLY A 76 -7.34 8.05 -15.36
C GLY A 76 -8.14 6.86 -15.91
N PRO A 77 -7.49 5.81 -16.45
CA PRO A 77 -8.19 4.62 -16.96
C PRO A 77 -8.96 3.83 -15.90
N VAL A 78 -8.57 3.92 -14.63
CA VAL A 78 -9.21 3.19 -13.53
C VAL A 78 -10.41 3.96 -12.97
N VAL A 79 -10.30 5.29 -12.90
CA VAL A 79 -11.31 6.15 -12.25
C VAL A 79 -12.27 6.83 -13.23
N GLY A 80 -11.93 6.88 -14.53
CA GLY A 80 -12.80 7.43 -15.58
C GLY A 80 -12.72 8.95 -15.78
N PHE A 81 -11.85 9.65 -15.05
CA PHE A 81 -11.62 11.08 -15.18
C PHE A 81 -10.14 11.39 -14.93
N THR A 82 -9.67 12.54 -15.42
CA THR A 82 -8.27 12.98 -15.23
C THR A 82 -8.14 14.12 -14.23
N GLU A 83 -9.26 14.70 -13.79
CA GLU A 83 -9.25 15.89 -12.93
C GLU A 83 -10.47 15.91 -12.00
N ILE A 84 -10.25 16.31 -10.75
CA ILE A 84 -11.30 16.67 -9.81
C ILE A 84 -11.47 18.19 -9.89
N ALA A 85 -12.68 18.64 -10.26
CA ALA A 85 -12.97 20.07 -10.41
C ALA A 85 -12.88 20.82 -9.06
N ALA A 86 -12.54 22.10 -9.13
CA ALA A 86 -12.59 22.99 -7.98
C ALA A 86 -14.02 23.11 -7.42
N PRO A 87 -14.18 23.32 -6.10
CA PRO A 87 -15.48 23.68 -5.53
C PRO A 87 -15.99 24.98 -6.18
N GLY A 88 -17.22 24.95 -6.69
CA GLY A 88 -17.90 26.14 -7.23
C GLY A 88 -18.41 27.09 -6.15
#